data_AF-A0A0A0HXJ5-F1
#
_entry.id   AF-A0A0A0HXJ5-F1
#
_cell.length_a   1.000
_cell.length_b   1.000
_cell.length_c   1.000
_cell.angle_alpha   90.00
_cell.angle_beta   90.00
_cell.angle_gamma   90.00
#
_symmetry.space_group_name_H-M   'P 1'
#
loop_
_entity.id
_entity.type
_entity.pdbx_description
1 polymer ?
#
loop_
_entity_poly.entity_id
_entity_poly.type
_entity_poly.pdbx_seq_one_letter_code
_entity_poly.pdbx_strand_id
1 'polypeptide(L)'
;MFKYKEDRHTFLVDDLTNLYINSNFKNIFSRTIVLNNMSLNNWLNNAGVPLRNIDIIRKMHFESDRLVKEAYDMNIIEDDIIMNWKFAVVCGTK
;
A
#
# COMPACT_ATOMS: atom_id res chain seq x y z
N MET A 1 -7.06 -2.12 10.11
CA MET A 1 -5.90 -1.87 9.22
C MET A 1 -5.44 -0.42 9.25
N PHE A 2 -6.32 0.56 9.00
CA PHE A 2 -5.93 1.98 8.95
C PHE A 2 -5.31 2.50 10.24
N LYS A 3 -5.82 2.13 11.42
CA LYS A 3 -5.20 2.47 12.72
C LYS A 3 -3.69 2.19 12.79
N TYR A 4 -3.22 1.03 12.29
CA TYR A 4 -1.79 0.70 12.24
C TYR A 4 -1.02 1.37 11.09
N LYS A 5 -1.74 1.90 10.09
CA LYS A 5 -1.17 2.74 9.02
C LYS A 5 -1.06 4.20 9.46
N GLU A 6 -1.97 4.69 10.30
CA GLU A 6 -1.98 6.04 10.89
C GLU A 6 -0.83 6.25 11.87
N ASP A 7 -0.41 5.21 12.61
CA ASP A 7 0.81 5.26 13.44
C ASP A 7 2.11 5.40 12.61
N ARG A 8 2.04 5.16 11.29
CA ARG A 8 3.15 5.36 10.35
C ARG A 8 2.92 6.65 9.57
N HIS A 9 4.02 7.29 9.16
CA HIS A 9 3.94 8.35 8.16
C HIS A 9 3.34 7.79 6.86
N THR A 10 2.06 8.07 6.64
CA THR A 10 1.33 7.73 5.42
C THR A 10 1.23 9.01 4.60
N PHE A 11 1.69 8.96 3.36
CA PHE A 11 1.69 10.10 2.45
C PHE A 11 0.71 9.85 1.30
N LEU A 12 -0.07 10.86 0.97
CA LEU A 12 -0.77 10.95 -0.31
C LEU A 12 0.22 11.36 -1.40
N VAL A 13 -0.15 11.14 -2.67
CA VAL A 13 0.64 11.59 -3.82
C VAL A 13 0.87 13.10 -3.77
N ASP A 14 -0.14 13.84 -3.34
CA ASP A 14 -0.07 15.30 -3.21
C ASP A 14 0.91 15.71 -2.11
N ASP A 15 0.96 14.99 -0.99
CA ASP A 15 1.94 15.24 0.07
C ASP A 15 3.36 15.08 -0.46
N LEU A 16 3.62 13.99 -1.19
CA LEU A 16 4.93 13.73 -1.80
C LEU A 16 5.29 14.79 -2.84
N THR A 17 4.32 15.22 -3.65
CA THR A 17 4.52 16.26 -4.67
C THR A 17 4.83 17.61 -4.02
N ASN A 18 4.10 17.96 -2.96
CA ASN A 18 4.32 19.19 -2.20
C ASN A 18 5.70 19.22 -1.54
N LEU A 19 6.22 18.08 -1.06
CA LEU A 19 7.59 18.00 -0.54
C LEU A 19 8.64 18.38 -1.60
N TYR A 20 8.44 17.97 -2.87
CA TYR A 20 9.34 18.34 -3.97
C TYR A 20 9.25 19.84 -4.28
N ILE A 21 8.03 20.40 -4.35
CA ILE A 21 7.78 21.83 -4.58
C ILE A 21 8.47 22.66 -3.50
N ASN A 22 8.22 22.33 -2.23
CA ASN A 22 8.78 23.06 -1.08
C ASN A 22 10.31 22.95 -1.00
N SER A 23 10.89 21.94 -1.65
CA SER A 23 12.33 21.73 -1.74
C SER A 23 12.96 22.34 -3.00
N ASN A 24 12.21 23.17 -3.75
CA ASN A 24 12.64 23.84 -4.99
C ASN A 24 13.04 22.90 -6.14
N PHE A 25 12.48 21.68 -6.19
CA PHE A 25 12.64 20.83 -7.38
C PHE A 25 11.84 21.40 -8.56
N LYS A 26 12.34 21.17 -9.77
CA LYS A 26 11.73 21.54 -11.05
C LYS A 26 11.34 20.30 -11.84
N ASN A 27 10.51 20.49 -12.87
CA ASN A 27 10.04 19.42 -13.76
C ASN A 27 9.46 18.22 -12.98
N ILE A 28 8.65 18.52 -11.95
CA ILE A 28 8.11 17.52 -11.05
C ILE A 28 7.05 16.71 -11.82
N PHE A 29 7.17 15.39 -11.78
CA PHE A 29 6.18 14.47 -12.32
C PHE A 29 5.83 13.39 -11.31
N SER A 30 4.55 13.04 -11.25
CA SER A 30 4.03 11.96 -10.44
C SER A 30 3.31 10.94 -11.30
N ARG A 31 3.54 9.65 -11.04
CA ARG A 31 2.80 8.55 -11.66
C ARG A 31 2.34 7.57 -10.59
N THR A 32 1.06 7.18 -10.67
CA THR A 32 0.54 6.05 -9.89
C THR A 32 0.64 4.79 -10.72
N ILE A 33 1.25 3.76 -10.13
CA ILE A 33 1.32 2.41 -10.68
C ILE A 33 0.40 1.54 -9.85
N VAL A 34 -0.51 0.81 -10.50
CA VAL A 34 -1.39 -0.16 -9.83
C VAL A 34 -0.97 -1.55 -10.26
N LEU A 35 -0.58 -2.37 -9.31
CA LEU A 35 -0.37 -3.80 -9.50
C LEU A 35 -1.67 -4.50 -9.16
N ASN A 36 -2.28 -5.16 -10.14
CA ASN A 36 -3.58 -5.78 -9.98
C ASN A 36 -3.45 -7.26 -9.56
N ASN A 37 -4.46 -7.77 -8.85
CA ASN A 37 -4.59 -9.18 -8.50
C ASN A 37 -3.35 -9.76 -7.77
N MET A 38 -2.79 -9.00 -6.85
CA MET A 38 -1.62 -9.41 -6.07
C MET A 38 -2.02 -10.35 -4.93
N SER A 39 -1.31 -11.47 -4.81
CA SER A 39 -1.46 -12.44 -3.73
C SER A 39 -0.80 -11.96 -2.44
N LEU A 40 -1.59 -11.85 -1.37
CA LEU A 40 -1.08 -11.53 -0.03
C LEU A 40 -0.22 -12.67 0.52
N ASN A 41 -0.64 -13.93 0.35
CA ASN A 41 0.13 -15.08 0.82
C ASN A 41 1.49 -15.17 0.12
N ASN A 42 1.53 -14.98 -1.20
CA ASN A 42 2.79 -14.97 -1.94
C ASN A 42 3.73 -13.88 -1.43
N TRP A 43 3.22 -12.68 -1.16
CA TRP A 43 4.05 -11.62 -0.58
C TRP A 43 4.55 -11.95 0.82
N LEU A 44 3.68 -12.44 1.71
CA LEU A 44 4.04 -12.79 3.08
C LEU A 44 5.10 -13.90 3.13
N ASN A 45 5.00 -14.90 2.25
CA ASN A 45 5.98 -15.98 2.12
C ASN A 45 7.37 -15.47 1.71
N ASN A 46 7.44 -14.34 1.01
CA ASN A 46 8.69 -13.73 0.52
C ASN A 46 9.13 -12.50 1.35
N ALA A 47 8.35 -12.09 2.35
CA ALA A 47 8.60 -10.86 3.11
C ALA A 47 9.64 -11.00 4.23
N GLY A 48 10.07 -12.24 4.55
CA GLY A 48 11.08 -12.49 5.59
C GLY A 48 10.65 -12.10 7.01
N VAL A 49 9.34 -12.06 7.28
CA VAL A 49 8.78 -11.67 8.59
C VAL A 49 8.45 -12.88 9.47
N PRO A 50 8.51 -12.77 10.81
CA PRO A 50 8.12 -13.85 11.71
C PRO A 50 6.67 -14.32 11.50
N LEU A 51 6.40 -15.62 11.67
CA LEU A 51 5.07 -16.23 11.49
C LEU A 51 3.95 -15.50 12.26
N ARG A 52 4.22 -15.10 13.52
CA ARG A 52 3.26 -14.33 14.32
C ARG A 52 2.81 -13.03 13.63
N ASN A 53 3.72 -12.36 12.94
CA ASN A 53 3.41 -11.12 12.22
C ASN A 53 2.63 -11.41 10.95
N ILE A 54 2.91 -12.52 10.26
CA ILE A 54 2.14 -12.99 9.11
C ILE A 54 0.67 -13.18 9.49
N ASP A 55 0.41 -13.87 10.61
CA ASP A 55 -0.96 -14.12 11.08
C ASP A 55 -1.69 -12.82 11.43
N ILE A 56 -1.01 -11.89 12.11
CA ILE A 56 -1.56 -10.58 12.44
C ILE A 56 -1.91 -9.81 11.15
N ILE A 57 -1.02 -9.83 10.15
CA ILE A 57 -1.25 -9.15 8.87
C ILE A 57 -2.44 -9.77 8.13
N ARG A 58 -2.53 -11.11 8.04
CA ARG A 58 -3.66 -11.79 7.40
C ARG A 58 -4.97 -11.46 8.10
N LYS A 59 -5.00 -11.56 9.43
CA LYS A 59 -6.17 -11.22 10.25
C LYS A 59 -6.62 -9.77 10.01
N MET A 60 -5.68 -8.81 9.97
CA MET A 60 -5.98 -7.40 9.71
C MET A 60 -6.62 -7.13 8.34
N HIS A 61 -6.27 -7.90 7.30
CA HIS A 61 -6.86 -7.77 5.97
C HIS A 61 -8.21 -8.48 5.91
N PHE A 62 -8.32 -9.67 6.51
CA PHE A 62 -9.57 -10.42 6.57
C PHE A 62 -10.67 -9.66 7.33
N GLU A 63 -10.33 -9.07 8.48
CA GLU A 63 -11.24 -8.33 9.35
C GLU A 63 -11.40 -6.85 8.97
N SER A 64 -10.79 -6.38 7.87
CA SER A 64 -10.91 -4.97 7.49
C SER A 64 -12.34 -4.62 7.10
N ASP A 65 -12.72 -3.36 7.34
CA ASP A 65 -14.02 -2.85 6.95
C ASP A 65 -14.24 -2.90 5.42
N ARG A 66 -15.49 -2.70 5.01
CA ARG A 66 -15.90 -2.73 3.60
C ARG A 66 -15.17 -1.70 2.75
N LEU A 67 -14.93 -0.49 3.27
CA LEU A 67 -14.29 0.58 2.51
C LEU A 67 -12.82 0.25 2.22
N VAL A 68 -12.12 -0.37 3.17
CA VAL A 68 -10.76 -0.90 2.95
C VAL A 68 -10.78 -1.95 1.85
N LYS A 69 -11.70 -2.91 1.93
CA LYS A 69 -11.78 -4.00 0.94
C LYS A 69 -12.05 -3.45 -0.45
N GLU A 70 -12.96 -2.50 -0.59
CA GLU A 70 -13.27 -1.83 -1.85
C GLU A 70 -12.10 -1.01 -2.38
N ALA A 71 -11.41 -0.24 -1.52
CA ALA A 71 -10.29 0.60 -1.93
C ALA A 71 -9.11 -0.20 -2.52
N TYR A 72 -8.95 -1.44 -2.07
CA TYR A 72 -7.92 -2.38 -2.50
C TYR A 72 -8.44 -3.44 -3.47
N ASP A 73 -9.72 -3.41 -3.90
CA ASP A 73 -10.34 -4.45 -4.73
C ASP A 73 -10.05 -5.87 -4.18
N MET A 74 -10.31 -6.03 -2.88
CA MET A 74 -9.90 -7.19 -2.12
C MET A 74 -10.87 -8.35 -2.29
N ASN A 75 -10.36 -9.48 -2.76
CA ASN A 75 -11.10 -10.71 -2.99
C ASN A 75 -10.46 -11.85 -2.20
N ILE A 76 -11.29 -12.65 -1.50
CA ILE A 76 -10.82 -13.84 -0.81
C ILE A 76 -11.08 -15.03 -1.74
N ILE A 77 -10.02 -15.69 -2.16
CA ILE A 77 -10.08 -16.85 -3.06
C ILE A 77 -9.42 -18.00 -2.33
N GLU A 78 -10.22 -19.01 -1.98
CA GLU A 78 -9.79 -20.13 -1.13
C GLU A 78 -9.18 -19.61 0.19
N ASP A 79 -7.86 -19.78 0.38
CA ASP A 79 -7.12 -19.36 1.57
C ASP A 79 -6.24 -18.10 1.35
N ASP A 80 -6.35 -17.46 0.19
CA ASP A 80 -5.58 -16.27 -0.17
C ASP A 80 -6.45 -15.01 -0.25
N ILE A 81 -5.80 -13.87 -0.04
CA ILE A 81 -6.38 -12.55 -0.19
C ILE A 81 -5.72 -11.90 -1.40
N ILE A 82 -6.47 -11.79 -2.48
CA ILE A 82 -6.07 -11.13 -3.72
C ILE A 82 -6.49 -9.67 -3.65
N MET A 83 -5.58 -8.75 -3.99
CA MET A 83 -5.87 -7.31 -3.94
C MET A 83 -5.00 -6.50 -4.89
N ASN A 84 -5.42 -5.27 -5.17
CA ASN A 84 -4.66 -4.32 -5.95
C ASN A 84 -3.75 -3.47 -5.05
N TRP A 85 -2.49 -3.29 -5.44
CA TRP A 85 -1.53 -2.44 -4.72
C TRP A 85 -1.21 -1.19 -5.53
N LYS A 86 -1.26 -0.04 -4.87
CA LYS A 86 -0.99 1.26 -5.48
C LYS A 86 0.36 1.78 -5.01
N PHE A 87 1.20 2.16 -5.96
CA PHE A 87 2.50 2.78 -5.73
C PHE A 87 2.52 4.16 -6.36
N ALA A 88 3.04 5.13 -5.63
CA ALA A 88 3.29 6.46 -6.14
C ALA A 88 4.77 6.59 -6.49
N VAL A 89 5.07 7.03 -7.70
CA VAL A 89 6.41 7.42 -8.13
C VAL A 89 6.39 8.92 -8.35
N VAL A 90 7.18 9.66 -7.57
CA VAL A 90 7.35 11.11 -7.72
C VAL A 90 8.82 11.38 -8.01
N CYS A 91 9.07 12.18 -9.03
CA CYS A 91 10.40 12.52 -9.49
C CYS A 91 10.46 14.02 -9.80
N GLY A 92 11.67 14.58 -9.75
CA GLY A 92 11.95 15.95 -10.11
C GLY A 92 13.45 16.17 -10.25
N THR A 93 13.84 17.32 -10.77
CA THR A 93 15.25 17.73 -10.93
C THR A 93 15.55 18.87 -9.96
N LYS A 94 16.70 18.81 -9.28
CA LYS A 94 17.17 19.91 -8.43
C LYS A 94 17.95 20.94 -9.22
#